data_AF-A0A3N9W4Q9-F1
#
_entry.id   AF-A0A3N9W4Q9-F1
#
_cell.length_a   1.000
_cell.length_b   1.000
_cell.length_c   1.000
_cell.angle_alpha   90.00
_cell.angle_beta   90.00
_cell.angle_gamma   90.00
#
_symmetry.space_group_name_H-M   'P 1'
#
loop_
_entity.id
_entity.type
_entity.pdbx_description
1 polymer ?
#
loop_
_entity_poly.entity_id
_entity_poly.type
_entity_poly.pdbx_seq_one_letter_code
_entity_poly.pdbx_strand_id
1 'polypeptide(L)'
;MTASIPRLPLRDDLFLLGHDDDTGHLHVHRQTLALGLAGAVLIDLYLAGRVTLDPNDDTRPASHQRIHPHVDRPVGDLIADAATATIRHTHP
;
A
#
# COMPACT_ATOMS: atom_id res chain seq x y z
N MET A 1 23.43 -15.16 14.65
CA MET A 1 22.32 -14.21 14.87
C MET A 1 22.20 -13.36 13.60
N THR A 2 21.36 -13.76 12.64
CA THR A 2 21.12 -12.94 11.44
C THR A 2 20.14 -11.85 11.85
N ALA A 3 20.63 -10.62 12.02
CA ALA A 3 19.76 -9.46 12.22
C ALA A 3 18.87 -9.34 10.98
N SER A 4 17.56 -9.57 11.15
CA SER A 4 16.58 -9.24 10.12
C SER A 4 16.60 -7.72 10.00
N ILE A 5 17.14 -7.20 8.91
CA ILE A 5 16.99 -5.78 8.58
C ILE A 5 15.47 -5.54 8.51
N PRO A 6 14.94 -4.56 9.27
CA PRO A 6 13.52 -4.23 9.16
C PRO A 6 13.24 -3.87 7.71
N ARG A 7 12.35 -4.63 7.07
CA ARG A 7 11.98 -4.37 5.68
C ARG A 7 11.29 -3.01 5.62
N LEU A 8 11.77 -2.18 4.71
CA LEU A 8 11.13 -0.92 4.40
C LEU A 8 9.73 -1.20 3.81
N PRO A 9 8.72 -0.35 4.06
CA PRO A 9 7.45 -0.42 3.36
C PRO A 9 7.66 -0.41 1.83
N LEU A 10 6.89 -1.19 1.08
CA LEU A 10 7.03 -1.31 -0.38
C LEU A 10 6.92 0.04 -1.10
N ARG A 11 6.11 0.95 -0.55
CA ARG A 11 5.97 2.30 -1.12
C ARG A 11 7.29 3.09 -1.06
N ASP A 12 8.11 2.87 -0.04
CA ASP A 12 9.35 3.61 0.16
C ASP A 12 10.42 2.99 -0.74
N ASP A 13 10.46 1.66 -0.88
CA ASP A 13 11.30 0.95 -1.86
C ASP A 13 10.97 1.41 -3.29
N LEU A 14 9.67 1.53 -3.62
CA LEU A 14 9.23 2.01 -4.92
C LEU A 14 9.54 3.49 -5.14
N PHE A 15 9.45 4.32 -4.09
CA PHE A 15 9.83 5.72 -4.17
C PHE A 15 11.31 5.85 -4.51
N LEU A 16 12.18 5.11 -3.82
CA LEU A 16 13.61 5.09 -4.09
C LEU A 16 13.89 4.59 -5.51
N LEU A 17 13.30 3.45 -5.92
CA LEU A 17 13.48 2.92 -7.27
C LEU A 17 12.94 3.86 -8.37
N GLY A 18 11.95 4.69 -8.05
CA GLY A 18 11.35 5.64 -8.97
C GLY A 18 12.19 6.91 -9.19
N HIS A 19 13.20 7.14 -8.37
CA HIS A 19 14.05 8.32 -8.39
C HIS A 19 15.50 7.95 -8.67
N ASP A 20 16.17 8.81 -9.42
CA ASP A 20 17.61 8.78 -9.59
C ASP A 20 18.30 9.10 -8.25
N ASP A 21 19.25 8.26 -7.82
CA ASP A 21 19.89 8.35 -6.50
C ASP A 21 20.68 9.66 -6.31
N ASP A 22 21.24 10.22 -7.39
CA ASP A 22 22.10 11.40 -7.33
C ASP A 22 21.32 12.70 -7.53
N THR A 23 20.33 12.69 -8.44
CA THR A 23 19.61 13.89 -8.86
C THR A 23 18.20 13.99 -8.31
N GLY A 24 17.63 12.89 -7.84
CA GLY A 24 16.22 12.81 -7.43
C GLY A 24 15.24 12.96 -8.59
N HIS A 25 15.68 12.82 -9.85
CA HIS A 25 14.77 12.88 -10.98
C HIS A 25 13.96 11.60 -11.13
N LEU A 26 12.72 11.75 -11.59
CA LEU A 26 11.85 10.60 -11.82
C LEU A 26 12.28 9.79 -13.03
N HIS A 27 12.48 8.48 -12.84
CA HIS A 27 12.71 7.54 -13.94
C HIS A 27 11.44 7.23 -14.75
N VAL A 28 10.27 7.42 -14.14
CA VAL A 28 8.97 7.17 -14.77
C VAL A 28 8.09 8.41 -14.70
N HIS A 29 7.03 8.45 -15.51
CA HIS A 29 6.08 9.55 -15.48
C HIS A 29 5.44 9.68 -14.08
N ARG A 30 5.30 10.93 -13.62
CA ARG A 30 4.81 11.25 -12.26
C ARG A 30 3.47 10.57 -11.92
N GLN A 31 2.54 10.51 -12.87
CA GLN A 31 1.24 9.88 -12.65
C GLN A 31 1.35 8.36 -12.47
N THR A 32 2.23 7.72 -13.24
CA THR A 32 2.50 6.28 -13.11
C THR A 32 3.14 5.97 -11.77
N LEU A 33 4.10 6.80 -11.34
CA LEU A 33 4.70 6.64 -10.00
C LEU A 33 3.65 6.83 -8.90
N ALA A 34 2.82 7.87 -8.98
CA ALA A 34 1.78 8.12 -7.98
C ALA A 34 0.81 6.93 -7.86
N LEU A 35 0.39 6.34 -9.00
CA LEU A 35 -0.46 5.15 -9.01
C LEU A 35 0.26 3.94 -8.40
N GLY A 36 1.53 3.74 -8.74
CA GLY A 36 2.36 2.67 -8.18
C GLY A 36 2.52 2.80 -6.67
N LEU A 37 2.79 4.00 -6.16
CA LEU A 37 2.91 4.27 -4.72
C LEU A 37 1.59 4.00 -3.98
N ALA A 38 0.45 4.40 -4.55
CA ALA A 38 -0.85 4.08 -3.98
C ALA A 38 -1.09 2.57 -3.92
N GLY A 39 -0.75 1.84 -4.98
CA GLY A 39 -0.81 0.38 -5.01
C GLY A 39 0.11 -0.28 -3.98
N ALA A 40 1.33 0.22 -3.82
CA ALA A 40 2.29 -0.29 -2.85
C ALA A 40 1.77 -0.16 -1.41
N VAL A 41 1.13 0.97 -1.07
CA VAL A 41 0.46 1.15 0.24
C VAL A 41 -0.65 0.12 0.45
N LEU A 42 -1.48 -0.16 -0.56
CA LEU A 42 -2.54 -1.17 -0.46
C LEU A 42 -1.97 -2.58 -0.25
N ILE A 43 -0.86 -2.92 -0.93
CA ILE A 43 -0.17 -4.20 -0.76
C ILE A 43 0.43 -4.29 0.65
N ASP A 44 1.10 -3.24 1.13
CA ASP A 44 1.65 -3.20 2.49
C ASP A 44 0.55 -3.42 3.54
N LEU A 45 -0.62 -2.78 3.39
CA LEU A 45 -1.76 -2.98 4.28
C LEU A 45 -2.29 -4.42 4.26
N TYR A 46 -2.35 -5.04 3.09
CA TYR A 46 -2.79 -6.42 2.94
C TYR A 46 -1.80 -7.40 3.58
N LEU A 47 -0.50 -7.24 3.29
CA LEU A 47 0.56 -8.07 3.88
C LEU A 47 0.67 -7.90 5.40
N ALA A 48 0.36 -6.71 5.92
CA ALA A 48 0.29 -6.43 7.35
C ALA A 48 -1.01 -6.92 8.01
N GLY A 49 -1.92 -7.56 7.26
CA GLY A 49 -3.19 -8.06 7.76
C GLY A 49 -4.16 -6.97 8.22
N ARG A 50 -4.01 -5.74 7.71
CA ARG A 50 -4.85 -4.59 8.08
C ARG A 50 -6.06 -4.45 7.19
N VAL A 51 -5.99 -4.99 5.97
CA VAL A 51 -7.12 -5.09 5.05
C VAL A 51 -7.25 -6.51 4.54
N THR A 52 -8.47 -6.93 4.26
CA THR A 52 -8.80 -8.22 3.67
C THR A 52 -9.64 -8.03 2.43
N LEU A 53 -9.50 -8.95 1.49
CA LEU A 53 -10.34 -9.01 0.30
C LEU A 53 -11.59 -9.85 0.62
N ASP A 54 -12.76 -9.46 0.10
CA ASP A 54 -14.01 -10.20 0.31
C ASP A 54 -13.91 -11.60 -0.33
N PRO A 55 -13.88 -12.69 0.47
CA PRO A 55 -13.72 -14.04 -0.05
C PRO A 55 -14.96 -14.55 -0.79
N ASN A 56 -16.13 -13.90 -0.65
CA ASN A 56 -17.33 -14.28 -1.39
C ASN A 56 -17.37 -13.73 -2.83
N ASP A 57 -16.34 -12.97 -3.23
CA ASP A 57 -16.25 -12.34 -4.55
C ASP A 57 -15.24 -13.04 -5.48
N ASP A 58 -15.03 -14.36 -5.30
CA ASP A 58 -14.13 -15.20 -6.11
C ASP A 58 -14.51 -15.27 -7.60
N THR A 59 -15.71 -14.82 -7.95
CA THR A 59 -16.18 -14.76 -9.35
C THR A 59 -15.80 -13.47 -10.07
N ARG A 60 -15.30 -12.46 -9.35
CA ARG A 60 -14.84 -11.21 -9.95
C ARG A 60 -13.33 -11.23 -10.19
N PRO A 61 -12.85 -10.52 -11.23
CA PRO A 61 -11.42 -10.31 -11.39
C PRO A 61 -10.87 -9.59 -10.16
N ALA A 62 -9.63 -9.90 -9.77
CA ALA A 62 -8.98 -9.36 -8.57
C ALA A 62 -9.02 -7.82 -8.47
N SER A 63 -9.06 -7.12 -9.61
CA SER A 63 -9.20 -5.67 -9.69
C SER A 63 -10.56 -5.11 -9.23
N HIS A 64 -11.59 -5.95 -9.14
CA HIS A 64 -12.95 -5.59 -8.72
C HIS A 64 -13.33 -6.16 -7.35
N GLN A 65 -12.41 -6.86 -6.69
CA GLN A 65 -12.65 -7.42 -5.38
C GLN A 65 -12.69 -6.30 -4.34
N ARG A 66 -13.66 -6.37 -3.44
CA ARG A 66 -13.85 -5.35 -2.41
C ARG A 66 -12.82 -5.50 -1.29
N ILE A 67 -12.36 -4.37 -0.78
CA ILE A 67 -11.39 -4.29 0.31
C ILE A 67 -12.13 -3.92 1.60
N HIS A 68 -11.97 -4.74 2.62
CA HIS A 68 -12.54 -4.51 3.96
C HIS A 68 -11.42 -4.27 4.98
N PRO A 69 -11.58 -3.28 5.88
CA PRO A 69 -10.67 -3.09 6.99
C PRO A 69 -10.79 -4.28 7.96
N HIS A 70 -9.64 -4.81 8.40
CA HIS A 70 -9.58 -5.96 9.31
C HIS A 70 -9.32 -5.56 10.76
N VAL A 71 -8.57 -4.47 11.00
CA VAL A 71 -8.15 -4.04 12.35
C VAL A 71 -8.29 -2.52 12.51
N ASP A 72 -8.94 -2.10 13.60
CA ASP A 72 -9.28 -0.68 13.85
C ASP A 72 -8.16 0.17 14.49
N ARG A 73 -6.99 -0.42 14.75
CA ARG A 73 -5.89 0.30 15.41
C ARG A 73 -4.97 0.99 14.41
N PRO A 74 -4.61 2.27 14.62
CA PRO A 74 -3.61 2.94 13.79
C PRO A 74 -2.29 2.18 13.83
N VAL A 75 -1.63 2.11 12.68
CA VAL A 75 -0.30 1.51 12.49
C VAL A 75 0.77 2.43 13.09
N GLY A 76 0.49 3.73 13.21
CA GLY A 76 1.49 4.74 13.57
C GLY A 76 2.26 5.27 12.36
N ASP A 77 1.78 4.91 11.16
CA ASP A 77 2.30 5.37 9.88
C ASP A 77 1.25 6.23 9.19
N LEU A 78 1.59 7.50 8.91
CA LEU A 78 0.62 8.49 8.46
C LEU A 78 -0.06 8.10 7.13
N ILE A 79 0.71 7.50 6.20
CA ILE A 79 0.21 7.13 4.89
C ILE A 79 -0.74 5.93 5.01
N ALA A 80 -0.34 4.90 5.75
CA ALA A 80 -1.16 3.72 6.00
C ALA A 80 -2.43 4.05 6.80
N ASP A 81 -2.33 4.95 7.79
CA ASP A 81 -3.45 5.37 8.62
C ASP A 81 -4.45 6.21 7.82
N ALA A 82 -3.97 7.11 6.94
CA ALA A 82 -4.82 7.87 6.04
C ALA A 82 -5.53 6.98 5.00
N ALA A 83 -4.82 5.99 4.43
CA ALA A 83 -5.41 5.03 3.50
C ALA A 83 -6.50 4.19 4.18
N THR A 84 -6.22 3.66 5.38
CA THR A 84 -7.20 2.88 6.17
C THR A 84 -8.42 3.73 6.54
N ALA A 85 -8.21 4.99 6.93
CA ALA A 85 -9.32 5.90 7.19
C ALA A 85 -10.17 6.13 5.94
N THR A 86 -9.56 6.35 4.77
CA THR A 86 -10.27 6.57 3.51
C THR A 86 -11.11 5.36 3.09
N ILE A 87 -10.56 4.14 3.22
CA ILE A 87 -11.27 2.89 2.94
C ILE A 87 -12.54 2.78 3.79
N ARG A 88 -12.46 3.09 5.09
CA ARG A 88 -13.63 3.11 5.99
C ARG A 88 -14.71 4.10 5.54
N HIS A 89 -14.34 5.31 5.15
CA HIS A 89 -15.33 6.32 4.74
C HIS A 89 -15.99 6.00 3.40
N THR A 90 -15.32 5.22 2.55
CA THR A 90 -15.85 4.81 1.25
C THR A 90 -16.90 3.70 1.39
N HIS A 91 -16.90 2.97 2.52
CA HIS A 91 -17.83 1.90 2.85
C HIS A 91 -18.23 1.94 4.33
N PRO A 92 -19.32 2.67 4.70
CA PRO A 92 -19.88 2.65 6.06
C PRO A 92 -20.51 1.30 6.41
#